data_AF-A0A9D4E6R6-F1
#
_entry.id   AF-A0A9D4E6R6-F1
#
_cell.length_a   1.000
_cell.length_b   1.000
_cell.length_c   1.000
_cell.angle_alpha   90.00
_cell.angle_beta   90.00
_cell.angle_gamma   90.00
#
_symmetry.space_group_name_H-M   'P 1'
#
loop_
_entity.id
_entity.type
_entity.pdbx_description
1 polymer ?
#
loop_
_entity_poly.entity_id
_entity_poly.type
_entity_poly.pdbx_seq_one_letter_code
_entity_poly.pdbx_strand_id
1 'polypeptide(L)'
;MRAKLHRKAYKHKTSYIIGEMIVEALVKANDHVTFEGIDGKQLKLHETIHAIRAFSNLTDDIINLILCSPKKELSEPANLLRNTISRKLYKFVAEKQPKFNTELQAFNRITTALIAQFIPSSVSVTTNDLVIQRVRLDYGMQAHNPVLNVRLYSKYDLNTAKDEEIKMFLPERFNEELIRIYSKKTDDYSCGIIKDAFEKALVSNDEIFIRSCKAYIVFFIEMKYKCYNKDSVLAQKDFCDLAEFKWHELIDELLEQQPLLADVLLAVSLPTSKIGNTKSVQRLILVISAVFGMLINTGYQELSLQLVSSKDNRNDFSFALVI
;
A
#
# COMPACT_ATOMS: atom_id res chain seq x y z
N MET A 1 14.55 -16.47 7.49
CA MET A 1 14.85 -17.19 6.23
C MET A 1 13.78 -16.99 5.15
N ARG A 2 12.48 -17.20 5.46
CA ARG A 2 11.36 -17.01 4.52
C ARG A 2 11.40 -15.70 3.72
N ALA A 3 11.47 -14.55 4.39
CA ALA A 3 11.50 -13.25 3.73
C ALA A 3 12.66 -13.11 2.72
N LYS A 4 13.85 -13.63 3.07
CA LYS A 4 15.03 -13.64 2.20
C LYS A 4 14.82 -14.46 0.93
N LEU A 5 14.19 -15.63 1.03
CA LEU A 5 13.87 -16.47 -0.13
C LEU A 5 12.83 -15.81 -1.04
N HIS A 6 11.78 -15.22 -0.47
CA HIS A 6 10.80 -14.48 -1.26
C HIS A 6 11.44 -13.29 -2.00
N ARG A 7 12.31 -12.53 -1.33
CA ARG A 7 12.99 -11.38 -1.95
C ARG A 7 13.95 -11.80 -3.07
N LYS A 8 14.70 -12.89 -2.88
CA LYS A 8 15.75 -13.32 -3.82
C LYS A 8 15.25 -14.21 -4.95
N ALA A 9 14.25 -15.06 -4.71
CA ALA A 9 13.83 -16.10 -5.65
C ALA A 9 12.36 -15.96 -6.05
N TYR A 10 11.42 -16.21 -5.12
CA TYR A 10 10.00 -16.34 -5.48
C TYR A 10 9.39 -15.05 -6.05
N LYS A 11 9.78 -13.91 -5.50
CA LYS A 11 9.34 -12.58 -5.96
C LYS A 11 10.46 -11.86 -6.69
N HIS A 12 11.38 -12.59 -7.32
CA HIS A 12 12.39 -11.99 -8.17
C HIS A 12 11.75 -11.29 -9.37
N LYS A 13 12.23 -10.09 -9.68
CA LYS A 13 11.64 -9.22 -10.71
C LYS A 13 11.51 -9.89 -12.07
N THR A 14 12.47 -10.73 -12.46
CA THR A 14 12.46 -11.42 -13.75
C THR A 14 11.63 -12.69 -13.73
N SER A 15 11.57 -13.39 -12.59
CA SER A 15 10.70 -14.58 -12.46
C SER A 15 9.24 -14.18 -12.54
N TYR A 16 8.89 -13.05 -11.91
CA TYR A 16 7.56 -12.48 -12.00
C TYR A 16 7.15 -12.13 -13.43
N ILE A 17 8.00 -11.38 -14.16
CA ILE A 17 7.61 -10.93 -15.50
C ILE A 17 7.48 -12.08 -16.50
N ILE A 18 8.27 -13.15 -16.32
CA ILE A 18 8.09 -14.41 -17.05
C ILE A 18 6.72 -15.03 -16.74
N GLY A 19 6.36 -15.11 -15.46
CA GLY A 19 5.05 -15.58 -15.02
C GLY A 19 3.91 -14.78 -15.63
N GLU A 20 3.98 -13.45 -15.60
CA GLU A 20 2.99 -12.56 -16.23
C GLU A 20 2.87 -12.78 -17.73
N MET A 21 4.00 -12.95 -18.45
CA MET A 21 3.97 -13.25 -19.89
C MET A 21 3.33 -14.61 -20.19
N ILE A 22 3.56 -15.62 -19.34
CA ILE A 22 2.91 -16.93 -19.46
C ILE A 22 1.42 -16.80 -19.20
N VAL A 23 1.01 -16.08 -18.15
CA VAL A 23 -0.40 -15.81 -17.84
C VAL A 23 -1.07 -15.10 -19.01
N GLU A 24 -0.45 -14.06 -19.58
CA GLU A 24 -0.99 -13.36 -20.75
C GLU A 24 -1.17 -14.30 -21.95
N ALA A 25 -0.23 -15.20 -22.20
CA ALA A 25 -0.35 -16.21 -23.24
C ALA A 25 -1.50 -17.20 -22.95
N LEU A 26 -1.65 -17.67 -21.72
CA LEU A 26 -2.72 -18.59 -21.31
C LEU A 26 -4.11 -17.94 -21.41
N VAL A 27 -4.23 -16.67 -21.02
CA VAL A 27 -5.48 -15.91 -21.16
C VAL A 27 -5.89 -15.81 -22.63
N LYS A 28 -4.95 -15.50 -23.53
CA LYS A 28 -5.21 -15.45 -24.98
C LYS A 28 -5.51 -16.82 -25.59
N ALA A 29 -4.97 -17.90 -25.02
CA ALA A 29 -5.21 -19.27 -25.47
C ALA A 29 -6.50 -19.89 -24.93
N ASN A 30 -7.12 -19.30 -23.90
CA ASN A 30 -8.24 -19.86 -23.15
C ASN A 30 -9.43 -20.32 -24.02
N ASP A 31 -9.73 -19.58 -25.09
CA ASP A 31 -10.87 -19.90 -25.98
C ASP A 31 -10.56 -20.99 -27.01
N HIS A 32 -9.30 -21.40 -27.15
CA HIS A 32 -8.83 -22.27 -28.24
C HIS A 32 -8.25 -23.61 -27.76
N VAL A 33 -8.05 -23.76 -26.44
CA VAL A 33 -7.59 -24.97 -25.78
C VAL A 33 -8.74 -25.57 -24.98
N THR A 34 -9.01 -26.86 -25.18
CA THR A 34 -10.10 -27.57 -24.50
C THR A 34 -9.58 -28.82 -23.80
N PHE A 35 -10.24 -29.19 -22.70
CA PHE A 35 -9.96 -30.36 -21.89
C PHE A 35 -11.23 -31.18 -21.69
N GLU A 36 -11.11 -32.51 -21.69
CA GLU A 36 -12.25 -33.40 -21.53
C GLU A 36 -12.62 -33.57 -20.05
N GLY A 37 -13.89 -33.28 -19.73
CA GLY A 37 -14.50 -33.57 -18.43
C GLY A 37 -14.92 -35.03 -18.27
N ILE A 38 -15.46 -35.37 -17.09
CA ILE A 38 -15.98 -36.72 -16.81
C ILE A 38 -17.15 -37.06 -17.73
N ASP A 39 -18.00 -36.07 -18.00
CA ASP A 39 -19.20 -36.20 -18.84
C ASP A 39 -18.90 -36.19 -20.35
N GLY A 40 -17.62 -36.25 -20.74
CA GLY A 40 -17.17 -36.11 -22.14
C GLY A 40 -17.28 -34.67 -22.70
N LYS A 41 -17.75 -33.72 -21.88
CA LYS A 41 -17.85 -32.31 -22.27
C LYS A 41 -16.46 -31.68 -22.39
N GLN A 42 -16.24 -30.95 -23.49
CA GLN A 42 -15.04 -30.14 -23.69
C GLN A 42 -15.16 -28.84 -22.89
N LEU A 43 -14.21 -28.61 -21.98
CA LEU A 43 -14.15 -27.45 -21.11
C LEU A 43 -12.98 -26.56 -21.49
N LYS A 44 -13.17 -25.24 -21.39
CA LYS A 44 -12.11 -24.25 -21.57
C LYS A 44 -11.15 -24.26 -20.38
N LEU A 45 -9.99 -23.62 -20.54
CA LEU A 45 -8.95 -23.55 -19.51
C LEU A 45 -9.49 -23.08 -18.15
N HIS A 46 -10.21 -21.95 -18.11
CA HIS A 46 -10.76 -21.42 -16.85
C HIS A 46 -11.88 -22.28 -16.24
N GLU A 47 -12.57 -23.10 -17.02
CA GLU A 47 -13.67 -23.95 -16.57
C GLU A 47 -13.17 -25.26 -15.94
N THR A 48 -11.92 -25.64 -16.21
CA THR A 48 -11.31 -26.88 -15.71
C THR A 48 -11.36 -27.01 -14.19
N ILE A 49 -11.34 -25.89 -13.45
CA ILE A 49 -11.44 -25.87 -11.99
C ILE A 49 -12.71 -26.54 -11.44
N HIS A 50 -13.77 -26.63 -12.25
CA HIS A 50 -15.04 -27.23 -11.86
C HIS A 50 -15.12 -28.73 -12.14
N ALA A 51 -14.15 -29.30 -12.87
CA ALA A 51 -14.16 -30.70 -13.26
C ALA A 51 -12.81 -31.37 -12.95
N ILE A 52 -12.81 -32.25 -11.94
CA ILE A 52 -11.57 -32.88 -11.44
C ILE A 52 -10.77 -33.60 -12.53
N ARG A 53 -11.43 -34.31 -13.46
CA ARG A 53 -10.74 -35.00 -14.56
C ARG A 53 -10.03 -34.03 -15.51
N ALA A 54 -10.69 -32.92 -15.85
CA ALA A 54 -10.09 -31.89 -16.70
C ALA A 54 -8.95 -31.17 -15.95
N PHE A 55 -9.14 -30.88 -14.67
CA PHE A 55 -8.13 -30.26 -13.81
C PHE A 55 -6.89 -31.14 -13.60
N SER A 56 -7.07 -32.45 -13.39
CA SER A 56 -5.95 -33.39 -13.24
C SER A 56 -5.09 -33.51 -14.50
N ASN A 57 -5.69 -33.28 -15.67
CA ASN A 57 -4.99 -33.28 -16.95
C ASN A 57 -4.38 -31.90 -17.30
N LEU A 58 -4.67 -30.86 -16.51
CA LEU A 58 -4.09 -29.53 -16.70
C LEU A 58 -2.71 -29.47 -16.05
N THR A 59 -1.68 -29.79 -16.83
CA THR A 59 -0.27 -29.74 -16.45
C THR A 59 0.47 -28.65 -17.22
N ASP A 60 1.76 -28.45 -16.89
CA ASP A 60 2.65 -27.54 -17.62
C ASP A 60 2.79 -27.91 -19.11
N ASP A 61 2.36 -29.11 -19.52
CA ASP A 61 2.32 -29.55 -20.92
C ASP A 61 1.44 -28.66 -21.79
N ILE A 62 0.52 -27.88 -21.20
CA ILE A 62 -0.27 -26.87 -21.92
C ILE A 62 0.62 -25.87 -22.68
N ILE A 63 1.81 -25.56 -22.15
CA ILE A 63 2.78 -24.68 -22.80
C ILE A 63 3.23 -25.30 -24.12
N ASN A 64 3.57 -26.60 -24.12
CA ASN A 64 3.96 -27.33 -25.31
C ASN A 64 2.78 -27.47 -26.29
N LEU A 65 1.57 -27.72 -25.78
CA LEU A 65 0.35 -27.81 -26.58
C LEU A 65 0.13 -26.52 -27.36
N ILE A 66 0.27 -25.35 -26.72
CA ILE A 66 0.13 -24.05 -27.39
C ILE A 66 1.26 -23.82 -28.40
N LEU A 67 2.51 -24.13 -28.04
CA LEU A 67 3.68 -23.88 -28.89
C LEU A 67 3.69 -24.71 -30.19
N CYS A 68 3.19 -25.95 -30.13
CA CYS A 68 3.17 -26.91 -31.23
C CYS A 68 1.84 -26.95 -31.98
N SER A 69 0.83 -26.18 -31.55
CA SER A 69 -0.48 -26.19 -32.20
C SER A 69 -0.43 -25.56 -33.60
N PRO A 70 -1.06 -26.18 -34.62
CA PRO A 70 -1.15 -25.62 -35.96
C PRO A 70 -2.25 -24.55 -36.11
N LYS A 71 -3.08 -24.33 -35.07
CA LYS A 71 -4.21 -23.38 -35.11
C LYS A 71 -3.71 -21.94 -35.24
N LYS A 72 -4.26 -21.16 -36.17
CA LYS A 72 -3.87 -19.76 -36.40
C LYS A 72 -4.20 -18.88 -35.20
N GLU A 73 -5.28 -19.19 -34.50
CA GLU A 73 -5.76 -18.50 -33.32
C GLU A 73 -4.78 -18.62 -32.13
N LEU A 74 -3.99 -19.70 -32.10
CA LEU A 74 -2.96 -19.92 -31.09
C LEU A 74 -1.59 -19.33 -31.48
N SER A 75 -1.47 -18.68 -32.63
CA SER A 75 -0.20 -18.10 -33.09
C SER A 75 0.29 -16.97 -32.19
N GLU A 76 -0.60 -16.08 -31.74
CA GLU A 76 -0.27 -14.98 -30.84
C GLU A 76 0.21 -15.47 -29.46
N PRO A 77 -0.53 -16.33 -28.72
CA PRO A 77 -0.06 -16.85 -27.45
C PRO A 77 1.21 -17.72 -27.60
N ALA A 78 1.34 -18.48 -28.69
CA ALA A 78 2.58 -19.22 -28.97
C ALA A 78 3.77 -18.28 -29.16
N ASN A 79 3.59 -17.13 -29.82
CA ASN A 79 4.66 -16.15 -29.98
C ASN A 79 5.06 -15.50 -28.65
N LEU A 80 4.11 -15.23 -27.74
CA LEU A 80 4.41 -14.76 -26.38
C LEU A 80 5.26 -15.80 -25.61
N LEU A 81 4.90 -17.08 -25.67
CA LEU A 81 5.66 -18.16 -25.04
C LEU A 81 7.07 -18.29 -25.66
N ARG A 82 7.20 -18.20 -26.98
CA ARG A 82 8.50 -18.18 -27.67
C ARG A 82 9.36 -16.99 -27.26
N ASN A 83 8.76 -15.82 -27.05
CA ASN A 83 9.47 -14.64 -26.55
C ASN A 83 10.00 -14.89 -25.13
N THR A 84 9.22 -15.53 -24.27
CA THR A 84 9.66 -15.94 -22.93
C THR A 84 10.85 -16.89 -22.98
N ILE A 85 10.80 -17.93 -23.83
CA ILE A 85 11.87 -18.92 -24.00
C ILE A 85 13.13 -18.27 -24.59
N SER A 86 12.98 -17.41 -25.60
CA SER A 86 14.08 -16.69 -26.26
C SER A 86 14.57 -15.45 -25.50
N ARG A 87 14.09 -15.24 -24.28
CA ARG A 87 14.48 -14.13 -23.38
C ARG A 87 14.14 -12.73 -23.90
N LYS A 88 13.19 -12.61 -24.82
CA LYS A 88 12.58 -11.32 -25.25
C LYS A 88 11.48 -10.92 -24.25
N LEU A 89 11.90 -10.60 -23.02
CA LEU A 89 11.00 -10.32 -21.91
C LEU A 89 10.55 -8.85 -21.89
N TYR A 90 9.42 -8.58 -21.23
CA TYR A 90 9.07 -7.22 -20.87
C TYR A 90 10.14 -6.62 -19.95
N LYS A 91 10.43 -5.34 -20.16
CA LYS A 91 11.56 -4.66 -19.55
C LYS A 91 11.18 -4.14 -18.18
N PHE A 92 12.00 -4.46 -17.19
CA PHE A 92 11.90 -3.85 -15.86
C PHE A 92 12.31 -2.37 -15.94
N VAL A 93 11.44 -1.47 -15.49
CA VAL A 93 11.65 -0.02 -15.60
C VAL A 93 12.08 0.57 -14.25
N ALA A 94 11.29 0.34 -13.19
CA ALA A 94 11.58 0.89 -11.87
C ALA A 94 10.97 0.05 -10.74
N GLU A 95 11.54 0.21 -9.53
CA GLU A 95 11.03 -0.32 -8.26
C GLU A 95 11.02 0.81 -7.24
N LYS A 96 9.96 0.86 -6.42
CA LYS A 96 9.87 1.79 -5.29
C LYS A 96 9.35 1.05 -4.06
N GLN A 97 9.97 1.36 -2.92
CA GLN A 97 9.50 0.95 -1.59
C GLN A 97 8.86 2.16 -0.90
N PRO A 98 7.67 2.03 -0.31
CA PRO A 98 7.11 3.06 0.55
C PRO A 98 7.91 3.09 1.86
N LYS A 99 8.31 4.29 2.29
CA LYS A 99 9.05 4.51 3.53
C LYS A 99 8.12 4.53 4.75
N PHE A 100 6.87 4.93 4.56
CA PHE A 100 5.88 5.10 5.63
C PHE A 100 4.55 4.42 5.27
N ASN A 101 3.73 4.08 6.29
CA ASN A 101 2.42 3.45 6.10
C ASN A 101 1.45 4.33 5.30
N THR A 102 1.61 5.66 5.36
CA THR A 102 0.85 6.64 4.57
C THR A 102 1.14 6.53 3.08
N GLU A 103 2.39 6.30 2.68
CA GLU A 103 2.79 6.07 1.29
C GLU A 103 2.16 4.77 0.73
N LEU A 104 1.87 3.78 1.59
CA LEU A 104 1.24 2.51 1.20
C LEU A 104 -0.13 2.71 0.54
N GLN A 105 -0.96 3.62 1.08
CA GLN A 105 -2.26 3.94 0.51
C GLN A 105 -2.14 4.65 -0.84
N ALA A 106 -1.15 5.54 -0.97
CA ALA A 106 -0.83 6.20 -2.24
C ALA A 106 -0.39 5.18 -3.31
N PHE A 107 0.41 4.18 -2.94
CA PHE A 107 0.86 3.13 -3.85
C PHE A 107 -0.28 2.24 -4.34
N ASN A 108 -1.27 1.98 -3.48
CA ASN A 108 -2.47 1.24 -3.89
C ASN A 108 -3.25 1.95 -4.98
N ARG A 109 -3.24 3.29 -5.00
CA ARG A 109 -3.93 4.12 -6.02
C ARG A 109 -3.19 4.19 -7.36
N ILE A 110 -1.93 3.75 -7.44
CA ILE A 110 -1.17 3.79 -8.69
C ILE A 110 -1.72 2.76 -9.67
N THR A 111 -2.29 3.24 -10.76
CA THR A 111 -2.82 2.40 -11.85
C THR A 111 -2.07 2.68 -13.13
N THR A 112 -2.16 1.76 -14.10
CA THR A 112 -1.59 1.97 -15.44
C THR A 112 -2.20 3.19 -16.11
N ALA A 113 -3.49 3.47 -15.87
CA ALA A 113 -4.19 4.67 -16.33
C ALA A 113 -3.59 5.96 -15.73
N LEU A 114 -3.33 6.00 -14.43
CA LEU A 114 -2.71 7.16 -13.78
C LEU A 114 -1.33 7.45 -14.37
N ILE A 115 -0.51 6.40 -14.56
CA ILE A 115 0.82 6.57 -15.15
C ILE A 115 0.72 7.05 -16.60
N ALA A 116 -0.21 6.50 -17.37
CA ALA A 116 -0.43 6.90 -18.76
C ALA A 116 -0.83 8.38 -18.91
N GLN A 117 -1.49 8.99 -17.92
CA GLN A 117 -1.80 10.44 -17.94
C GLN A 117 -0.55 11.33 -17.93
N PHE A 118 0.56 10.85 -17.37
CA PHE A 118 1.83 11.60 -17.32
C PHE A 118 2.74 11.31 -18.51
N ILE A 119 2.33 10.42 -19.42
CA ILE A 119 3.05 10.11 -20.65
C ILE A 119 2.67 11.15 -21.72
N PRO A 120 3.64 11.79 -22.40
CA PRO A 120 3.35 12.73 -23.48
C PRO A 120 2.61 12.06 -24.63
N SER A 121 1.59 12.72 -25.18
CA SER A 121 0.78 12.20 -26.30
C SER A 121 1.59 11.94 -27.59
N SER A 122 2.80 12.49 -27.70
CA SER A 122 3.72 12.23 -28.82
C SER A 122 4.32 10.82 -28.81
N VAL A 123 4.19 10.09 -27.69
CA VAL A 123 4.77 8.76 -27.49
C VAL A 123 3.65 7.74 -27.60
N SER A 124 3.82 6.71 -28.43
CA SER A 124 2.82 5.67 -28.67
C SER A 124 2.69 4.64 -27.54
N VAL A 125 2.85 5.02 -26.27
CA VAL A 125 2.72 4.11 -25.12
C VAL A 125 1.31 4.18 -24.57
N THR A 126 0.67 3.02 -24.47
CA THR A 126 -0.70 2.87 -23.96
C THR A 126 -0.72 2.19 -22.60
N THR A 127 -1.87 2.18 -21.92
CA THR A 127 -2.05 1.45 -20.66
C THR A 127 -1.77 -0.05 -20.78
N ASN A 128 -1.96 -0.63 -21.96
CA ASN A 128 -1.72 -2.05 -22.24
C ASN A 128 -0.23 -2.40 -22.34
N ASP A 129 0.63 -1.40 -22.57
CA ASP A 129 2.09 -1.55 -22.61
C ASP A 129 2.72 -1.53 -21.22
N LEU A 130 1.93 -1.25 -20.17
CA LEU A 130 2.40 -1.11 -18.80
C LEU A 130 1.96 -2.31 -17.96
N VAL A 131 2.88 -2.84 -17.16
CA VAL A 131 2.59 -3.88 -16.17
C VAL A 131 3.06 -3.42 -14.80
N ILE A 132 2.16 -3.44 -13.82
CA ILE A 132 2.44 -3.03 -12.44
C ILE A 132 2.40 -4.26 -11.54
N GLN A 133 3.51 -4.53 -10.84
CA GLN A 133 3.59 -5.54 -9.80
C GLN A 133 3.51 -4.89 -8.43
N ARG A 134 2.59 -5.37 -7.58
CA ARG A 134 2.60 -5.09 -6.14
C ARG A 134 3.16 -6.29 -5.40
N VAL A 135 4.26 -6.08 -4.67
CA VAL A 135 5.00 -7.12 -3.97
C VAL A 135 4.84 -6.89 -2.47
N ARG A 136 4.14 -7.79 -1.78
CA ARG A 136 4.09 -7.82 -0.31
C ARG A 136 5.03 -8.90 0.23
N LEU A 137 5.97 -8.54 1.09
CA LEU A 137 6.85 -9.46 1.81
C LEU A 137 6.49 -9.36 3.29
N ASP A 138 6.31 -10.50 3.95
CA ASP A 138 6.00 -10.53 5.38
C ASP A 138 6.68 -11.74 6.06
N TYR A 139 6.45 -11.88 7.36
CA TYR A 139 6.86 -13.07 8.12
C TYR A 139 5.74 -14.12 8.24
N GLY A 140 4.73 -14.07 7.36
CA GLY A 140 3.60 -15.00 7.35
C GLY A 140 2.38 -14.52 8.14
N MET A 141 2.49 -13.40 8.85
CA MET A 141 1.40 -12.81 9.65
C MET A 141 1.19 -11.32 9.35
N GLN A 142 1.32 -10.94 8.08
CA GLN A 142 1.21 -9.54 7.64
C GLN A 142 2.17 -8.64 8.43
N ALA A 143 1.66 -7.56 9.06
CA ALA A 143 2.47 -6.64 9.87
C ALA A 143 2.77 -7.15 11.30
N HIS A 144 2.16 -8.26 11.73
CA HIS A 144 2.31 -8.75 13.10
C HIS A 144 3.58 -9.59 13.25
N ASN A 145 4.17 -9.52 14.45
CA ASN A 145 5.30 -10.36 14.81
C ASN A 145 4.83 -11.81 15.09
N PRO A 146 5.20 -12.80 14.25
CA PRO A 146 4.76 -14.17 14.46
C PRO A 146 5.38 -14.82 15.71
N VAL A 147 6.49 -14.28 16.22
CA VAL A 147 7.17 -14.81 17.41
C VAL A 147 6.31 -14.68 18.66
N LEU A 148 5.43 -13.68 18.72
CA LEU A 148 4.49 -13.51 19.84
C LEU A 148 3.46 -14.66 19.95
N ASN A 149 3.28 -15.45 18.89
CA ASN A 149 2.37 -16.60 18.88
C ASN A 149 3.10 -17.93 19.15
N VAL A 150 4.36 -17.87 19.60
CA VAL A 150 5.16 -19.04 19.94
C VAL A 150 5.29 -19.14 21.46
N ARG A 151 4.91 -20.29 22.01
CA ARG A 151 5.11 -20.60 23.43
C ARG A 151 6.49 -21.23 23.63
N LEU A 152 7.23 -20.74 24.61
CA LEU A 152 8.55 -21.27 24.97
C LEU A 152 8.44 -22.07 26.26
N TYR A 153 9.36 -23.00 26.48
CA TYR A 153 9.50 -23.73 27.74
C TYR A 153 10.98 -23.86 28.07
N SER A 154 11.29 -24.09 29.36
CA SER A 154 12.67 -24.28 29.79
C SER A 154 13.03 -25.76 29.81
N LYS A 155 14.29 -26.10 29.53
CA LYS A 155 14.80 -27.46 29.77
C LYS A 155 14.54 -27.94 31.21
N TYR A 156 14.51 -27.00 32.16
CA TYR A 156 14.31 -27.29 33.59
C TYR A 156 12.83 -27.34 34.01
N ASP A 157 11.91 -26.90 33.15
CA ASP A 157 10.47 -27.00 33.38
C ASP A 157 9.77 -27.16 32.02
N LEU A 158 9.53 -28.42 31.66
CA LEU A 158 8.96 -28.83 30.37
C LEU A 158 7.43 -28.67 30.31
N ASN A 159 6.76 -28.55 31.45
CA ASN A 159 5.30 -28.56 31.53
C ASN A 159 4.68 -27.16 31.60
N THR A 160 5.50 -26.13 31.87
CA THR A 160 5.05 -24.75 31.94
C THR A 160 5.52 -23.98 30.71
N ALA A 161 4.56 -23.52 29.91
CA ALA A 161 4.83 -22.55 28.86
C ALA A 161 5.09 -21.17 29.47
N LYS A 162 6.13 -20.48 29.00
CA LYS A 162 6.47 -19.12 29.39
C LYS A 162 6.28 -18.17 28.23
N ASP A 163 5.69 -17.03 28.56
CA ASP A 163 5.66 -15.85 27.70
C ASP A 163 6.92 -15.02 28.01
N GLU A 164 8.06 -15.43 27.45
CA GLU A 164 9.30 -14.65 27.55
C GLU A 164 9.35 -13.64 26.40
N GLU A 165 9.51 -12.36 26.74
CA GLU A 165 9.76 -11.31 25.75
C GLU A 165 11.12 -11.53 25.09
N ILE A 166 11.12 -12.04 23.86
CA ILE A 166 12.34 -12.14 23.04
C ILE A 166 12.78 -10.71 22.65
N LYS A 167 13.65 -10.11 23.46
CA LYS A 167 14.21 -8.76 23.25
C LYS A 167 15.43 -8.73 22.31
N MET A 168 15.59 -9.72 21.44
CA MET A 168 16.82 -9.88 20.65
C MET A 168 16.62 -9.47 19.18
N PHE A 169 17.28 -8.39 18.75
CA PHE A 169 17.49 -7.96 17.34
C PHE A 169 16.34 -8.26 16.36
N LEU A 170 15.10 -8.00 16.76
CA LEU A 170 13.95 -8.18 15.89
C LEU A 170 13.88 -7.02 14.89
N PRO A 171 13.40 -7.27 13.65
CA PRO A 171 13.04 -6.20 12.74
C PRO A 171 12.00 -5.27 13.37
N GLU A 172 12.14 -3.97 13.17
CA GLU A 172 11.10 -2.99 13.56
C GLU A 172 9.80 -3.19 12.78
N ARG A 173 9.89 -3.76 11.57
CA ARG A 173 8.75 -4.03 10.69
C ARG A 173 8.76 -5.48 10.21
N PHE A 174 7.60 -6.12 10.32
CA PHE A 174 7.38 -7.51 9.89
C PHE A 174 6.72 -7.59 8.50
N ASN A 175 6.50 -6.47 7.84
CA ASN A 175 6.08 -6.40 6.46
C ASN A 175 6.87 -5.35 5.66
N GLU A 176 7.06 -5.64 4.38
CA GLU A 176 7.59 -4.72 3.38
C GLU A 176 6.67 -4.79 2.16
N GLU A 177 6.36 -3.64 1.57
CA GLU A 177 5.65 -3.58 0.29
C GLU A 177 6.54 -2.91 -0.75
N LEU A 178 6.47 -3.35 -2.00
CA LEU A 178 7.22 -2.77 -3.11
C LEU A 178 6.27 -2.68 -4.29
N ILE A 179 6.38 -1.60 -5.07
CA ILE A 179 5.74 -1.53 -6.38
C ILE A 179 6.84 -1.59 -7.43
N ARG A 180 6.59 -2.34 -8.50
CA ARG A 180 7.47 -2.40 -9.67
C ARG A 180 6.66 -2.11 -10.91
N ILE A 181 7.30 -1.44 -11.85
CA ILE A 181 6.75 -1.18 -13.16
C ILE A 181 7.62 -1.82 -14.23
N TYR A 182 6.93 -2.41 -15.21
CA TYR A 182 7.52 -3.02 -16.38
C TYR A 182 6.87 -2.43 -17.63
N SER A 183 7.64 -2.42 -18.72
CA SER A 183 7.22 -1.98 -20.04
C SER A 183 7.24 -3.16 -21.00
N LYS A 184 6.14 -3.37 -21.74
CA LYS A 184 6.10 -4.33 -22.85
C LYS A 184 6.98 -3.88 -24.01
N LYS A 185 7.14 -2.57 -24.17
CA LYS A 185 8.09 -1.98 -25.11
C LYS A 185 9.50 -2.06 -24.57
N THR A 186 10.43 -2.52 -25.42
CA THR A 186 11.82 -2.77 -25.04
C THR A 186 12.76 -1.61 -25.33
N ASP A 187 12.32 -0.61 -26.10
CA ASP A 187 13.13 0.55 -26.46
C ASP A 187 13.47 1.43 -25.24
N ASP A 188 14.70 1.93 -25.21
CA ASP A 188 15.20 2.73 -24.10
C ASP A 188 14.45 4.05 -23.92
N TYR A 189 14.00 4.64 -25.04
CA TYR A 189 13.25 5.89 -25.06
C TYR A 189 11.91 5.77 -24.32
N SER A 190 11.07 4.79 -24.70
CA SER A 190 9.80 4.53 -24.02
C SER A 190 10.01 4.18 -22.55
N CYS A 191 11.04 3.38 -22.23
CA CYS A 191 11.35 3.03 -20.84
C CYS A 191 11.71 4.24 -19.99
N GLY A 192 12.49 5.19 -20.53
CA GLY A 192 12.82 6.44 -19.85
C GLY A 192 11.58 7.27 -19.55
N ILE A 193 10.70 7.45 -20.54
CA ILE A 193 9.44 8.20 -20.37
C ILE A 193 8.51 7.54 -19.35
N ILE A 194 8.38 6.21 -19.39
CA ILE A 194 7.57 5.45 -18.43
C ILE A 194 8.12 5.61 -17.01
N LYS A 195 9.44 5.62 -16.85
CA LYS A 195 10.08 5.86 -15.56
C LYS A 195 9.73 7.25 -15.02
N ASP A 196 9.89 8.29 -15.85
CA ASP A 196 9.58 9.67 -15.45
C ASP A 196 8.09 9.86 -15.14
N ALA A 197 7.20 9.25 -15.93
CA ALA A 197 5.76 9.26 -15.70
C ALA A 197 5.40 8.56 -14.39
N PHE A 198 6.04 7.42 -14.09
CA PHE A 198 5.86 6.70 -12.84
C PHE A 198 6.32 7.52 -11.62
N GLU A 199 7.45 8.23 -11.72
CA GLU A 199 7.93 9.13 -10.66
C GLU A 199 6.97 10.31 -10.44
N LYS A 200 6.42 10.90 -11.51
CA LYS A 200 5.39 11.95 -11.40
C LYS A 200 4.07 11.44 -10.80
N ALA A 201 3.66 10.22 -11.15
CA ALA A 201 2.48 9.59 -10.58
C ALA A 201 2.61 9.34 -9.07
N LEU A 202 3.82 9.03 -8.61
CA LEU A 202 4.12 8.91 -7.17
C LEU A 202 3.96 10.26 -6.46
N VAL A 203 4.58 11.32 -6.97
CA VAL A 203 4.56 12.67 -6.35
C VAL A 203 3.15 13.29 -6.37
N SER A 204 2.42 13.14 -7.47
CA SER A 204 1.05 13.66 -7.57
C SER A 204 0.08 12.98 -6.59
N ASN A 205 0.27 11.68 -6.33
CA ASN A 205 -0.50 10.98 -5.30
C ASN A 205 -0.17 11.47 -3.89
N ASP A 206 1.07 11.85 -3.60
CA ASP A 206 1.43 12.47 -2.33
C ASP A 206 0.74 13.84 -2.16
N GLU A 207 0.66 14.64 -3.23
CA GLU A 207 -0.08 15.91 -3.21
C GLU A 207 -1.60 15.72 -3.10
N ILE A 208 -2.18 14.73 -3.80
CA ILE A 208 -3.60 14.40 -3.69
C ILE A 208 -3.90 13.87 -2.29
N PHE A 209 -3.03 13.06 -1.69
CA PHE A 209 -3.16 12.62 -0.31
C PHE A 209 -3.14 13.81 0.65
N ILE A 210 -2.18 14.73 0.52
CA ILE A 210 -2.14 15.98 1.31
C ILE A 210 -3.43 16.79 1.12
N ARG A 211 -3.97 16.87 -0.11
CA ARG A 211 -5.24 17.56 -0.39
C ARG A 211 -6.47 16.81 0.14
N SER A 212 -6.48 15.49 0.11
CA SER A 212 -7.53 14.65 0.68
C SER A 212 -7.52 14.72 2.21
N CYS A 213 -6.36 14.74 2.85
CA CYS A 213 -6.23 15.01 4.29
C CYS A 213 -6.76 16.40 4.61
N LYS A 214 -6.41 17.43 3.82
CA LYS A 214 -6.98 18.78 3.97
C LYS A 214 -8.50 18.80 3.82
N ALA A 215 -9.05 18.13 2.81
CA ALA A 215 -10.49 18.09 2.57
C ALA A 215 -11.25 17.30 3.64
N TYR A 216 -10.68 16.19 4.12
CA TYR A 216 -11.24 15.40 5.22
C TYR A 216 -11.21 16.17 6.54
N ILE A 217 -10.13 16.91 6.81
CA ILE A 217 -10.03 17.82 7.96
C ILE A 217 -11.08 18.92 7.85
N VAL A 218 -11.24 19.58 6.70
CA VAL A 218 -12.24 20.64 6.48
C VAL A 218 -13.67 20.10 6.61
N PHE A 219 -13.97 18.94 6.02
CA PHE A 219 -15.30 18.31 6.12
C PHE A 219 -15.63 17.86 7.54
N PHE A 220 -14.65 17.34 8.28
CA PHE A 220 -14.82 16.94 9.68
C PHE A 220 -14.99 18.15 10.61
N ILE A 221 -14.34 19.28 10.31
CA ILE A 221 -14.57 20.57 10.96
C ILE A 221 -16.00 21.05 10.66
N GLU A 222 -16.46 21.06 9.41
CA GLU A 222 -17.85 21.46 9.08
C GLU A 222 -18.90 20.58 9.75
N MET A 223 -18.68 19.25 9.82
CA MET A 223 -19.59 18.32 10.49
C MET A 223 -19.63 18.50 12.02
N LYS A 224 -18.49 18.82 12.66
CA LYS A 224 -18.46 19.16 14.10
C LYS A 224 -19.05 20.54 14.42
N TYR A 225 -19.12 21.46 13.45
CA TYR A 225 -19.70 22.80 13.66
C TYR A 225 -21.23 22.84 13.51
N LYS A 226 -21.90 21.68 13.45
CA LYS A 226 -23.35 21.56 13.68
C LYS A 226 -23.75 21.15 15.11
N CYS A 227 -22.83 21.19 16.07
CA CYS A 227 -23.16 21.03 17.48
C CYS A 227 -23.19 22.40 18.19
N TYR A 228 -24.34 22.69 18.78
CA TYR A 228 -24.57 23.82 19.68
C TYR A 228 -23.76 23.59 20.97
N ASN A 229 -23.00 24.62 21.36
CA ASN A 229 -22.09 24.77 22.51
C ASN A 229 -20.76 24.00 22.46
N LYS A 230 -19.67 24.75 22.68
CA LYS A 230 -18.26 24.30 22.60
C LYS A 230 -17.49 24.77 23.82
N ASP A 231 -16.94 23.83 24.57
CA ASP A 231 -15.86 24.10 25.54
C ASP A 231 -14.57 23.44 25.01
N SER A 232 -13.44 24.15 25.12
CA SER A 232 -12.10 23.59 24.89
C SER A 232 -11.66 22.80 26.13
N VAL A 233 -11.14 21.58 25.97
CA VAL A 233 -10.75 20.70 27.09
C VAL A 233 -9.40 21.10 27.71
N LEU A 234 -8.65 22.02 27.12
CA LEU A 234 -7.29 22.36 27.59
C LEU A 234 -7.14 23.80 28.12
N ALA A 235 -8.11 24.67 27.87
CA ALA A 235 -8.25 25.95 28.54
C ALA A 235 -9.74 26.28 28.67
N GLN A 236 -10.16 26.79 29.82
CA GLN A 236 -11.48 27.42 30.02
C GLN A 236 -11.55 28.71 29.19
N LYS A 237 -11.53 28.58 27.86
CA LYS A 237 -11.66 29.69 26.94
C LYS A 237 -12.56 29.24 25.79
N ASP A 238 -13.72 29.88 25.72
CA ASP A 238 -14.72 29.61 24.72
C ASP A 238 -14.28 30.25 23.40
N PHE A 239 -13.89 29.42 22.44
CA PHE A 239 -13.65 29.87 21.07
C PHE A 239 -15.00 29.91 20.34
N CYS A 240 -15.77 30.97 20.61
CA CYS A 240 -17.10 31.16 20.05
C CYS A 240 -17.08 31.30 18.51
N ASP A 241 -15.96 31.69 17.90
CA ASP A 241 -15.81 31.77 16.44
C ASP A 241 -14.43 31.32 15.94
N LEU A 242 -14.40 30.30 15.07
CA LEU A 242 -13.15 29.86 14.40
C LEU A 242 -12.59 30.89 13.43
N ALA A 243 -13.42 31.84 12.99
CA ALA A 243 -12.99 32.92 12.11
C ALA A 243 -12.02 33.88 12.81
N GLU A 244 -12.09 33.96 14.15
CA GLU A 244 -11.21 34.81 14.98
C GLU A 244 -10.01 34.05 15.56
N PHE A 245 -9.90 32.75 15.29
CA PHE A 245 -8.82 31.91 15.80
C PHE A 245 -7.46 32.30 15.23
N LYS A 246 -6.54 32.69 16.11
CA LYS A 246 -5.18 33.09 15.72
C LYS A 246 -4.17 31.99 16.01
N TRP A 247 -3.43 31.60 14.98
CA TRP A 247 -2.44 30.52 15.06
C TRP A 247 -1.34 30.70 16.10
N HIS A 248 -1.00 31.94 16.47
CA HIS A 248 -0.01 32.18 17.52
C HIS A 248 -0.51 31.71 18.89
N GLU A 249 -1.82 31.79 19.17
CA GLU A 249 -2.40 31.37 20.45
C GLU A 249 -2.25 29.86 20.68
N LEU A 250 -2.34 29.07 19.61
CA LEU A 250 -2.08 27.62 19.64
C LEU A 250 -0.60 27.29 19.87
N ILE A 251 0.29 28.07 19.26
CA ILE A 251 1.75 27.88 19.40
C ILE A 251 2.19 28.29 20.81
N ASP A 252 1.64 29.37 21.35
CA ASP A 252 1.88 29.83 22.71
C ASP A 252 1.42 28.77 23.72
N GLU A 253 0.24 28.18 23.53
CA GLU A 253 -0.29 27.08 24.34
C GLU A 253 0.59 25.80 24.23
N LEU A 254 1.09 25.49 23.03
CA LEU A 254 1.98 24.36 22.80
C LEU A 254 3.35 24.54 23.49
N LEU A 255 3.89 25.77 23.44
CA LEU A 255 5.14 26.15 24.10
C LEU A 255 5.00 26.12 25.63
N GLU A 256 3.85 26.53 26.16
CA GLU A 256 3.58 26.50 27.60
C GLU A 256 3.38 25.08 28.14
N GLN A 257 2.62 24.24 27.44
CA GLN A 257 2.20 22.94 27.98
C GLN A 257 3.15 21.79 27.60
N GLN A 258 3.80 21.84 26.43
CA GLN A 258 4.67 20.79 25.92
C GLN A 258 5.89 21.37 25.15
N PRO A 259 6.82 22.05 25.86
CA PRO A 259 7.91 22.81 25.22
C PRO A 259 8.84 21.93 24.37
N LEU A 260 9.15 20.71 24.82
CA LEU A 260 9.97 19.75 24.07
C LEU A 260 9.34 19.32 22.73
N LEU A 261 8.01 19.17 22.69
CA LEU A 261 7.28 18.82 21.48
C LEU A 261 7.22 20.01 20.52
N ALA A 262 7.05 21.22 21.06
CA ALA A 262 7.12 22.46 20.30
C ALA A 262 8.51 22.65 19.66
N ASP A 263 9.58 22.40 20.41
CA ASP A 263 10.97 22.48 19.93
C ASP A 263 11.25 21.46 18.83
N VAL A 264 10.79 20.21 18.98
CA VAL A 264 10.93 19.17 17.95
C VAL A 264 10.12 19.52 16.70
N LEU A 265 8.90 20.03 16.85
CA LEU A 265 8.07 20.45 15.72
C LEU A 265 8.68 21.65 14.98
N LEU A 266 9.24 22.62 15.70
CA LEU A 266 9.98 23.74 15.13
C LEU A 266 11.28 23.27 14.43
N ALA A 267 12.02 22.35 15.05
CA ALA A 267 13.24 21.79 14.48
C ALA A 267 13.01 20.96 13.21
N VAL A 268 11.92 20.19 13.16
CA VAL A 268 11.55 19.37 11.99
C VAL A 268 10.95 20.22 10.87
N SER A 269 10.36 21.36 11.22
CA SER A 269 9.63 22.19 10.28
C SER A 269 10.48 23.27 9.62
N LEU A 270 11.56 23.75 10.24
CA LEU A 270 12.48 24.71 9.62
C LEU A 270 13.19 24.10 8.38
N PRO A 271 12.98 24.64 7.15
CA PRO A 271 13.71 24.18 5.98
C PRO A 271 15.17 24.58 6.10
N THR A 272 16.09 23.69 5.72
CA THR A 272 17.54 23.95 5.63
C THR A 272 17.92 24.95 4.54
N SER A 273 16.95 25.53 3.82
CA SER A 273 17.15 26.55 2.78
C SER A 273 16.77 27.95 3.28
N LYS A 274 17.50 28.98 2.83
CA LYS A 274 17.33 30.40 3.20
C LYS A 274 15.86 30.81 3.44
N ILE A 275 15.61 31.27 4.67
CA ILE A 275 14.37 31.88 5.14
C ILE A 275 14.06 33.10 4.25
N GLY A 276 12.90 33.09 3.60
CA GLY A 276 12.46 34.20 2.73
C GLY A 276 11.37 33.86 1.72
N ASN A 277 11.11 32.57 1.46
CA ASN A 277 10.03 32.17 0.54
C ASN A 277 8.72 31.89 1.31
N THR A 278 7.73 32.76 1.16
CA THR A 278 6.40 32.68 1.81
C THR A 278 5.66 31.36 1.53
N LYS A 279 5.91 30.74 0.36
CA LYS A 279 5.37 29.41 0.02
C LYS A 279 5.92 28.28 0.90
N SER A 280 7.17 28.39 1.33
CA SER A 280 7.79 27.39 2.21
C SER A 280 7.19 27.47 3.62
N VAL A 281 6.92 28.68 4.10
CA VAL A 281 6.28 28.95 5.40
C VAL A 281 4.83 28.45 5.43
N GLN A 282 4.06 28.67 4.36
CA GLN A 282 2.70 28.12 4.28
C GLN A 282 2.66 26.59 4.26
N ARG A 283 3.63 25.94 3.59
CA ARG A 283 3.74 24.46 3.60
C ARG A 283 4.07 23.93 4.99
N LEU A 284 4.93 24.64 5.71
CA LEU A 284 5.31 24.40 7.10
C LEU A 284 4.09 24.40 8.04
N ILE A 285 3.28 25.46 7.95
CA ILE A 285 2.08 25.65 8.77
C ILE A 285 1.10 24.48 8.57
N LEU A 286 0.95 24.01 7.34
CA LEU A 286 0.07 22.89 7.00
C LEU A 286 0.55 21.54 7.53
N VAL A 287 1.86 21.32 7.61
CA VAL A 287 2.44 20.08 8.15
C VAL A 287 2.33 20.06 9.67
N ILE A 288 2.64 21.19 10.34
CA ILE A 288 2.52 21.32 11.79
C ILE A 288 1.06 21.12 12.23
N SER A 289 0.11 21.75 11.55
CA SER A 289 -1.32 21.62 11.87
C SER A 289 -1.85 20.20 11.68
N ALA A 290 -1.35 19.46 10.68
CA ALA A 290 -1.68 18.05 10.50
C ALA A 290 -1.13 17.16 11.63
N VAL A 291 0.13 17.37 12.05
CA VAL A 291 0.75 16.60 13.14
C VAL A 291 0.09 16.90 14.48
N PHE A 292 -0.23 18.17 14.75
CA PHE A 292 -0.95 18.58 15.94
C PHE A 292 -2.35 17.96 16.02
N GLY A 293 -3.10 17.96 14.92
CA GLY A 293 -4.41 17.31 14.86
C GLY A 293 -4.35 15.79 15.10
N MET A 294 -3.30 15.11 14.62
CA MET A 294 -3.08 13.69 14.88
C MET A 294 -2.75 13.40 16.35
N LEU A 295 -1.90 14.23 16.96
CA LEU A 295 -1.49 14.09 18.37
C LEU A 295 -2.66 14.31 19.33
N ILE A 296 -3.51 15.30 19.04
CA ILE A 296 -4.75 15.50 19.79
C ILE A 296 -5.64 14.25 19.70
N ASN A 297 -5.83 13.69 18.52
CA ASN A 297 -6.68 12.51 18.34
C ASN A 297 -6.14 11.26 19.08
N THR A 298 -4.82 11.05 19.10
CA THR A 298 -4.21 9.96 19.87
C THR A 298 -4.29 10.19 21.38
N GLY A 299 -4.12 11.42 21.84
CA GLY A 299 -4.27 11.77 23.26
C GLY A 299 -5.72 11.59 23.76
N TYR A 300 -6.71 11.90 22.92
CA TYR A 300 -8.12 11.61 23.23
C TYR A 300 -8.44 10.11 23.22
N GLN A 301 -7.77 9.30 22.39
CA GLN A 301 -7.93 7.84 22.42
C GLN A 301 -7.36 7.21 23.68
N GLU A 302 -6.16 7.60 24.13
CA GLU A 302 -5.59 7.09 25.38
C GLU A 302 -6.37 7.56 26.63
N LEU A 303 -6.83 8.82 26.67
CA LEU A 303 -7.69 9.30 27.75
C LEU A 303 -9.07 8.63 27.75
N SER A 304 -9.63 8.32 26.57
CA SER A 304 -10.88 7.57 26.47
C SER A 304 -10.73 6.11 26.95
N LEU A 305 -9.58 5.48 26.73
CA LEU A 305 -9.29 4.12 27.22
C LEU A 305 -9.08 4.09 28.73
N GLN A 306 -8.46 5.12 29.33
CA GLN A 306 -8.35 5.25 30.79
C GLN A 306 -9.70 5.57 31.46
N LEU A 307 -10.60 6.28 30.78
CA LEU A 307 -11.97 6.50 31.24
C LEU A 307 -12.86 5.24 31.13
N VAL A 308 -12.53 4.32 30.21
CA VAL A 308 -13.22 3.02 30.10
C VAL A 308 -12.68 2.01 31.12
N SER A 309 -11.36 2.01 31.42
CA SER A 309 -10.80 1.11 32.45
C SER A 309 -11.10 1.54 33.89
N SER A 310 -11.53 2.78 34.11
CA SER A 310 -11.95 3.29 35.43
C SER A 310 -13.46 3.17 35.71
N LYS A 311 -14.24 2.63 34.76
CA LYS A 311 -15.69 2.40 34.91
C LYS A 311 -16.03 0.95 35.21
N ASP A 312 -15.38 0.37 36.21
CA ASP A 312 -15.94 -0.73 37.01
C ASP A 312 -16.41 -0.16 38.35
N ASN A 313 -17.42 0.70 38.27
CA ASN A 313 -18.39 0.95 39.34
C ASN A 313 -19.52 1.86 38.85
N ARG A 314 -20.69 1.22 38.68
CA ARG A 314 -22.06 1.77 38.62
C ARG A 314 -22.61 2.24 37.26
N ASN A 315 -23.67 1.49 36.90
CA ASN A 315 -24.92 1.84 36.22
C ASN A 315 -24.89 2.25 34.74
N ASP A 316 -25.48 1.34 33.95
CA ASP A 316 -26.44 1.53 32.86
C ASP A 316 -26.30 2.81 32.04
N PHE A 317 -25.86 2.68 30.78
CA PHE A 317 -26.61 3.15 29.62
C PHE A 317 -26.20 2.36 28.38
N SER A 318 -27.15 1.56 27.87
CA SER A 318 -27.12 0.90 26.57
C SER A 318 -27.18 1.93 25.44
N PHE A 319 -26.24 1.90 24.49
CA PHE A 319 -26.55 2.23 23.10
C PHE A 319 -25.69 1.41 22.14
N ALA A 320 -26.39 0.78 21.20
CA ALA A 320 -25.92 -0.22 20.27
C ALA A 320 -25.00 0.36 19.20
N LEU A 321 -24.00 -0.44 18.85
CA LEU A 321 -23.20 -0.37 17.65
C LEU A 321 -24.10 -0.56 16.41
N VAL A 322 -24.20 0.43 15.53
CA VAL A 322 -24.69 0.25 14.16
C VAL A 322 -23.80 1.04 13.20
N ILE A 323 -22.89 0.29 12.58
CA ILE A 323 -22.10 0.49 11.35
C ILE A 323 -21.12 1.68 11.31
#